data_AF-A0A645G1D6-F1
#
_entry.id   AF-A0A645G1D6-F1
#
_cell.length_a   1.000
_cell.length_b   1.000
_cell.length_c   1.000
_cell.angle_alpha   90.00
_cell.angle_beta   90.00
_cell.angle_gamma   90.00
#
_symmetry.space_group_name_H-M   'P 1'
#
loop_
_entity.id
_entity.type
_entity.pdbx_description
1 polymer ?
#
loop_
_entity_poly.entity_id
_entity_poly.type
_entity_poly.pdbx_seq_one_letter_code
_entity_poly.pdbx_strand_id
1 'polypeptide(L)' 'MMSHMCIDSTTRAASELGFEVLLVHDACTTKALAFQAEVIPALQVHAAFMAALGSFARVVSLDELKDLL' A
#
# COMPACT_ATOMS: atom_id res chain seq x y z
N MET A 1 -7.93 -5.31 2.99
CA MET A 1 -7.89 -4.04 3.77
C MET A 1 -7.51 -2.91 2.80
N MET A 2 -8.08 -1.70 2.95
CA MET A 2 -7.98 -0.65 1.93
C MET A 2 -6.57 -0.01 1.85
N SER A 3 -5.93 -0.11 0.68
CA SER A 3 -4.60 0.45 0.41
C SER A 3 -4.50 1.95 0.73
N HIS A 4 -5.47 2.75 0.29
CA HIS A 4 -5.49 4.22 0.47
C HIS A 4 -5.87 4.71 1.87
N MET A 5 -6.30 3.82 2.77
CA MET A 5 -6.74 4.19 4.11
C MET A 5 -5.82 3.57 5.14
N CYS A 6 -6.25 2.44 5.71
CA CYS A 6 -5.63 1.87 6.88
C CYS A 6 -4.24 1.30 6.56
N ILE A 7 -4.02 0.79 5.35
CA ILE A 7 -2.69 0.31 4.94
C ILE A 7 -1.70 1.48 4.86
N ASP A 8 -2.05 2.56 4.14
CA ASP A 8 -1.21 3.76 4.08
C ASP A 8 -0.91 4.36 5.45
N SER A 9 -1.96 4.54 6.26
CA SER A 9 -1.82 5.11 7.62
C SER A 9 -0.92 4.26 8.51
N THR A 10 -1.15 2.94 8.57
CA THR A 10 -0.37 2.05 9.44
C THR A 10 1.06 1.89 8.95
N THR A 11 1.31 1.80 7.65
CA THR A 11 2.66 1.65 7.11
C THR A 11 3.52 2.86 7.41
N ARG A 12 3.00 4.08 7.23
CA ARG A 12 3.71 5.31 7.59
C ARG A 12 4.00 5.37 9.08
N ALA A 13 2.99 5.13 9.91
CA ALA A 13 3.15 5.15 11.37
C ALA A 13 4.17 4.11 11.86
N ALA A 14 4.16 2.88 11.30
CA ALA A 14 5.14 1.86 11.65
C ALA A 14 6.56 2.27 11.25
N SER A 15 6.75 2.85 10.07
CA SER A 15 8.03 3.39 9.62
C SER A 15 8.54 4.51 10.56
N GLU A 16 7.67 5.45 10.93
CA GLU A 16 7.97 6.55 11.87
C GLU A 16 8.34 6.05 13.27
N LEU A 17 7.78 4.91 13.70
CA LEU A 17 8.13 4.24 14.95
C LEU A 17 9.43 3.42 14.87
N GLY A 18 10.09 3.36 13.71
CA GLY A 18 11.35 2.67 13.51
C GLY A 18 11.25 1.18 13.21
N PHE A 19 10.05 0.68 12.84
CA PHE A 19 9.90 -0.70 12.40
C PHE A 19 10.38 -0.87 10.95
N GLU A 20 11.01 -2.01 10.66
CA GLU A 20 11.24 -2.44 9.28
C GLU A 20 9.92 -3.01 8.74
N VAL A 21 9.36 -2.36 7.72
CA VAL A 21 8.02 -2.71 7.19
C VAL A 21 8.15 -3.45 5.87
N LEU A 22 7.65 -4.69 5.84
CA LEU A 22 7.37 -5.42 4.60
C LEU A 22 5.90 -5.22 4.25
N LEU A 23 5.62 -4.72 3.04
CA LEU A 23 4.25 -4.48 2.57
C LEU A 23 3.92 -5.38 1.39
N VAL A 24 3.00 -6.32 1.60
CA VAL A 24 2.59 -7.31 0.60
C VAL A 24 1.50 -6.74 -0.30
N HIS A 25 1.88 -6.18 -1.45
CA HIS A 25 0.98 -5.33 -2.24
C HIS A 25 -0.20 -6.13 -2.83
N ASP A 26 0.04 -7.35 -3.30
CA ASP A 26 -0.95 -8.25 -3.90
C ASP A 26 -1.89 -8.90 -2.87
N ALA A 27 -1.60 -8.76 -1.57
CA ALA A 27 -2.51 -9.08 -0.47
C ALA A 27 -3.36 -7.86 -0.03
N CYS A 28 -3.13 -6.68 -0.59
CA CYS A 28 -3.88 -5.46 -0.30
C CYS A 28 -4.93 -5.17 -1.38
N THR A 29 -6.04 -4.54 -0.99
CA THR A 29 -7.13 -4.21 -1.92
C THR A 29 -7.58 -2.77 -1.76
N THR A 30 -8.33 -2.23 -2.71
CA THR A 30 -8.88 -0.88 -2.59
C THR A 30 -10.15 -0.73 -3.42
N LYS A 31 -10.77 0.44 -3.39
CA LYS A 31 -11.94 0.77 -4.21
C LYS A 31 -11.69 2.00 -5.07
N ALA A 32 -12.52 2.20 -6.09
CA ALA A 32 -12.52 3.44 -6.84
C ALA A 32 -12.86 4.61 -5.89
N LEU A 33 -12.23 5.77 -6.14
CA LEU A 33 -12.44 6.98 -5.37
C LEU A 33 -12.97 8.08 -6.27
N ALA A 34 -13.83 8.95 -5.73
CA ALA A 34 -14.30 10.13 -6.42
C ALA A 34 -13.57 11.36 -5.87
N PHE A 35 -13.04 12.19 -6.75
CA PHE A 35 -12.49 13.50 -6.40
C PHE A 35 -13.04 14.54 -7.39
N GLN A 36 -13.83 15.47 -6.88
CA GLN A 36 -14.61 16.41 -7.70
C GLN A 36 -15.49 15.67 -8.71
N ALA A 37 -15.33 15.92 -10.01
CA ALA A 37 -16.08 15.28 -11.09
C ALA A 37 -15.42 14.00 -11.64
N GLU A 38 -14.25 13.59 -11.10
CA GLU A 38 -13.50 12.44 -11.60
C GLU A 38 -13.64 11.22 -10.70
N VAL A 39 -13.75 10.04 -11.33
CA VAL A 39 -13.69 8.74 -10.65
C VAL A 39 -12.35 8.10 -10.98
N ILE A 40 -11.51 7.93 -9.97
CA ILE A 40 -10.20 7.29 -10.05
C ILE A 40 -10.39 5.78 -9.89
N PRO A 41 -10.07 4.96 -10.91
CA PRO A 41 -10.22 3.51 -10.83
C PRO A 41 -9.41 2.90 -9.68
N ALA A 42 -9.95 1.83 -9.07
CA ALA A 42 -9.32 1.16 -7.93
C ALA A 42 -7.87 0.76 -8.20
N LEU A 43 -7.55 0.30 -9.42
CA LEU A 43 -6.19 -0.07 -9.81
C LEU A 43 -5.22 1.12 -9.75
N GLN A 44 -5.66 2.31 -10.20
CA GLN A 44 -4.83 3.52 -10.14
C GLN A 44 -4.64 4.01 -8.71
N VAL A 45 -5.71 3.98 -7.89
CA VAL A 45 -5.62 4.27 -6.46
C VAL A 45 -4.61 3.32 -5.79
N HIS A 46 -4.75 2.02 -6.02
CA HIS A 46 -3.86 1.03 -5.44
C HIS A 46 -2.40 1.26 -5.87
N ALA A 47 -2.14 1.37 -7.17
CA ALA A 47 -0.79 1.57 -7.71
C ALA A 47 -0.14 2.86 -7.19
N ALA A 48 -0.89 3.97 -7.12
CA ALA A 48 -0.38 5.24 -6.61
C ALA A 48 0.05 5.12 -5.14
N PHE A 49 -0.76 4.48 -4.30
CA PHE A 49 -0.41 4.29 -2.89
C PHE A 49 0.72 3.28 -2.69
N MET A 50 0.77 2.18 -3.45
CA MET A 50 1.90 1.24 -3.40
C MET A 50 3.22 1.91 -3.78
N ALA A 51 3.22 2.74 -4.83
CA ALA A 51 4.39 3.50 -5.23
C ALA A 51 4.83 4.51 -4.15
N ALA A 52 3.89 5.25 -3.56
CA ALA A 52 4.19 6.22 -2.52
C ALA A 52 4.71 5.57 -1.23
N LEU A 53 4.20 4.39 -0.87
CA LEU A 53 4.61 3.66 0.33
C LEU A 53 5.99 3.01 0.21
N GLY A 54 6.57 2.93 -0.99
CA GLY A 54 7.96 2.46 -1.18
C GLY A 54 9.02 3.27 -0.42
N SER A 55 8.72 4.52 -0.03
CA SER A 55 9.59 5.33 0.83
C SER A 55 9.51 4.99 2.31
N PHE A 56 8.49 4.22 2.73
CA PHE A 56 8.19 3.88 4.13
C PHE A 56 8.31 2.38 4.42
N ALA A 57 8.25 1.55 3.37
CA ALA A 57 8.26 0.10 3.46
C ALA A 57 8.95 -0.53 2.24
N ARG A 58 9.43 -1.77 2.40
CA ARG A 58 9.78 -2.62 1.26
C ARG A 58 8.49 -3.24 0.73
N VAL A 59 8.05 -2.74 -0.42
CA VAL A 59 6.85 -3.24 -1.11
C VAL A 59 7.21 -4.48 -1.91
N VAL A 60 6.56 -5.60 -1.62
CA VAL A 60 6.84 -6.93 -2.20
C VAL A 60 5.55 -7.66 -2.56
N SER A 61 5.64 -8.63 -3.46
CA SER A 61 4.58 -9.61 -3.70
C SER A 61 4.57 -10.71 -2.63
N LEU A 62 3.48 -11.46 -2.55
CA LEU A 62 3.37 -12.59 -1.64
C LEU A 62 4.40 -13.68 -1.95
N ASP A 63 4.76 -13.85 -3.23
CA ASP A 63 5.78 -14.82 -3.63
C ASP A 63 7.18 -14.37 -3.22
N GLU A 64 7.55 -13.11 -3.44
CA GLU A 64 8.83 -12.55 -2.96
C GLU A 64 8.95 -12.61 -1.43
N LEU A 65 7.85 -12.47 -0.69
CA LEU A 65 7.85 -12.60 0.78
C LEU A 65 8.22 -14.03 1.22
N LYS A 66 7.77 -15.06 0.51
CA LYS A 66 8.08 -16.46 0.86
C LYS A 66 9.58 -16.76 0.74
N ASP A 67 10.28 -16.09 -0.17
CA ASP A 67 11.72 -16.26 -0.36
C ASP A 67 12.55 -15.52 0.71
N LEU A 68 11.92 -14.63 1.48
CA LEU A 68 12.55 -13.83 2.54
C LEU A 68 12.43 -14.45 3.94
N LEU A 69 11.61 -15.49 4.10
CA LEU A 69 11.31 -16.17 5.37
C LEU A 69 11.71 -17.65 5.32
#